data_AF-A0A496AYW2-F1
#
_entry.id   AF-A0A496AYW2-F1
#
_cell.length_a   1.000
_cell.length_b   1.000
_cell.length_c   1.000
_cell.angle_alpha   90.00
_cell.angle_beta   90.00
_cell.angle_gamma   90.00
#
_symmetry.space_group_name_H-M   'P 1'
#
loop_
_entity.id
_entity.type
_entity.pdbx_description
1 polymer ?
#
loop_
_entity_poly.entity_id
_entity_poly.type
_entity_poly.pdbx_seq_one_letter_code
_entity_poly.pdbx_strand_id
1 'polypeptide(L)'
;MEQNIFLIANIGNIIVSIAYLVLTVFSVYIFFRFYDTLKHIRIACQLYVAQNLRIMEKAKQMREQFDDMSIHDIANILDVDVSIVQHWLEFEEEK
;
A
#
# COMPACT_ATOMS: atom_id res chain seq x y z
N MET A 1 54.41 -21.82 -18.08
CA MET A 1 54.03 -20.50 -17.51
C MET A 1 52.73 -19.99 -18.12
N GLU A 2 52.57 -20.02 -19.46
CA GLU A 2 51.33 -19.65 -20.16
C GLU A 2 50.11 -20.50 -19.77
N GLN A 3 50.28 -21.82 -19.61
CA GLN A 3 49.17 -22.70 -19.18
C GLN A 3 48.63 -22.37 -17.78
N ASN A 4 49.48 -21.94 -16.85
CA ASN A 4 49.04 -21.56 -15.49
C ASN A 4 48.25 -20.25 -15.51
N ILE A 5 48.63 -19.30 -16.37
CA ILE A 5 47.92 -18.02 -16.55
C ILE A 5 46.53 -18.27 -17.17
N PHE A 6 46.44 -19.14 -18.17
CA PHE A 6 45.18 -19.53 -18.79
C PHE A 6 44.23 -20.22 -17.80
N LEU A 7 44.76 -21.09 -16.93
CA LEU A 7 43.97 -21.80 -15.93
C LEU A 7 43.39 -20.84 -14.87
N ILE A 8 44.18 -19.87 -14.41
CA ILE A 8 43.72 -18.83 -13.47
C ILE A 8 42.64 -17.94 -14.11
N ALA A 9 42.81 -17.55 -15.38
CA ALA A 9 41.82 -16.76 -16.11
C ALA A 9 40.48 -17.50 -16.25
N ASN A 10 40.50 -18.81 -16.53
CA ASN A 10 39.28 -19.62 -16.62
C ASN A 10 38.58 -19.78 -15.27
N ILE A 11 39.32 -19.98 -14.18
CA ILE A 11 38.74 -20.04 -12.83
C ILE A 11 38.08 -18.70 -12.48
N GLY A 12 38.74 -17.57 -12.80
CA GLY A 12 38.18 -16.23 -12.61
C GLY A 12 36.85 -16.06 -13.36
N ASN A 13 36.78 -16.47 -14.63
CA ASN A 13 35.56 -16.40 -15.43
C ASN A 13 34.41 -17.25 -14.83
N ILE A 14 34.72 -18.44 -14.31
CA ILE A 14 33.72 -19.31 -13.66
C ILE A 14 33.16 -18.65 -12.41
N ILE A 15 34.02 -18.09 -11.56
CA ILE A 15 33.60 -17.41 -10.32
C ILE A 15 32.70 -16.22 -10.65
N VAL A 16 33.08 -15.39 -11.62
CA VAL A 16 32.27 -14.24 -12.06
C VAL A 16 30.92 -14.69 -12.61
N SER A 17 30.89 -15.78 -13.38
CA SER A 17 29.65 -16.33 -13.94
C SER A 17 28.70 -16.86 -12.86
N ILE A 18 29.24 -17.54 -11.85
CA ILE A 18 28.47 -18.01 -10.69
C ILE A 18 27.94 -16.83 -9.88
N ALA A 19 28.77 -15.82 -9.62
CA ALA A 19 28.35 -14.61 -8.91
C ALA A 19 27.20 -13.89 -9.64
N TYR A 20 27.30 -13.77 -10.97
CA TYR A 20 26.24 -13.19 -11.79
C TYR A 20 24.94 -14.00 -11.73
N LEU A 21 25.02 -15.33 -11.77
CA LEU A 21 23.86 -16.20 -11.63
C LEU A 21 23.18 -16.00 -10.27
N VAL A 22 23.96 -15.98 -9.18
CA VAL A 22 23.44 -15.78 -7.81
C VAL A 22 22.77 -14.41 -7.69
N LEU A 23 23.39 -13.35 -8.22
CA LEU A 23 22.81 -12.01 -8.22
C LEU A 23 21.50 -11.94 -9.01
N THR A 24 21.41 -12.65 -10.14
CA THR A 24 20.20 -12.71 -10.97
C THR A 24 19.07 -13.44 -10.25
N VAL A 25 19.35 -14.58 -9.62
CA VAL A 25 18.35 -15.33 -8.84
C VAL A 25 17.88 -14.51 -7.64
N PHE A 26 18.81 -13.84 -6.96
CA PHE A 26 18.51 -13.00 -5.81
C PHE A 26 17.67 -11.77 -6.18
N SER A 27 17.96 -11.11 -7.30
CA SER A 27 17.19 -9.95 -7.76
C SER A 27 15.76 -10.33 -8.15
N VAL A 28 15.59 -11.47 -8.84
CA VAL A 28 14.26 -12.03 -9.16
C VAL A 28 13.49 -12.37 -7.88
N TYR A 29 14.15 -12.97 -6.88
CA TYR A 29 13.53 -13.27 -5.58
C TYR A 29 13.02 -12.01 -4.87
N ILE A 30 13.84 -10.96 -4.80
CA ILE A 30 13.45 -9.67 -4.21
C ILE A 30 12.26 -9.08 -4.97
N PHE A 31 12.31 -9.11 -6.31
CA PHE A 31 11.23 -8.56 -7.13
C PHE A 31 9.89 -9.25 -6.85
N PHE A 32 9.86 -10.58 -6.77
CA PHE A 32 8.63 -11.31 -6.42
C PHE A 32 8.13 -10.95 -5.01
N ARG A 33 9.03 -10.82 -4.03
CA ARG A 33 8.64 -10.48 -2.66
C ARG A 33 8.11 -9.04 -2.55
N PHE A 34 8.70 -8.11 -3.28
CA PHE A 34 8.21 -6.74 -3.36
C PHE A 34 6.84 -6.68 -4.04
N TYR A 35 6.66 -7.41 -5.15
CA TYR A 35 5.38 -7.51 -5.85
C TYR A 35 4.27 -8.06 -4.94
N ASP A 36 4.55 -9.11 -4.18
CA ASP A 36 3.58 -9.68 -3.25
C ASP A 36 3.25 -8.69 -2.11
N THR A 37 4.24 -7.97 -1.60
CA THR A 37 4.03 -6.91 -0.59
C THR A 37 3.11 -5.81 -1.14
N LEU A 38 3.35 -5.34 -2.37
CA LEU A 38 2.49 -4.35 -3.01
C LEU A 38 1.06 -4.84 -3.18
N LYS A 39 0.86 -6.12 -3.49
CA LYS A 39 -0.47 -6.74 -3.57
C LYS A 39 -1.21 -6.64 -2.23
N HIS A 40 -0.54 -6.94 -1.12
CA HIS A 40 -1.13 -6.83 0.22
C HIS A 40 -1.44 -5.38 0.60
N ILE A 41 -0.55 -4.44 0.27
CA ILE A 41 -0.79 -3.00 0.47
C ILE A 41 -2.03 -2.56 -0.32
N ARG A 42 -2.17 -2.98 -1.58
CA ARG A 42 -3.36 -2.65 -2.38
C ARG A 42 -4.65 -3.14 -1.73
N ILE A 43 -4.68 -4.37 -1.24
CA ILE A 43 -5.87 -4.93 -0.57
C ILE A 43 -6.16 -4.17 0.73
N ALA A 44 -5.14 -3.86 1.53
CA ALA A 44 -5.28 -3.07 2.74
C ALA A 44 -5.84 -1.67 2.43
N CYS A 45 -5.32 -0.99 1.40
CA CYS A 45 -5.85 0.29 0.96
C CYS A 45 -7.30 0.18 0.48
N GLN A 46 -7.66 -0.86 -0.27
CA GLN A 46 -9.04 -1.08 -0.72
C GLN A 46 -9.99 -1.31 0.46
N LEU A 47 -9.56 -2.08 1.47
CA LEU A 47 -10.33 -2.29 2.69
C LEU A 47 -10.48 -0.99 3.48
N TYR A 48 -9.42 -0.20 3.60
CA TYR A 48 -9.45 1.10 4.28
C TYR A 48 -10.38 2.09 3.57
N VAL A 49 -10.31 2.19 2.24
CA VAL A 49 -11.22 3.02 1.45
C VAL A 49 -12.66 2.53 1.57
N ALA A 50 -12.90 1.22 1.48
CA ALA A 50 -14.24 0.65 1.62
C ALA A 50 -14.83 0.87 3.03
N GLN A 51 -14.01 0.80 4.07
CA GLN A 51 -14.41 1.13 5.45
C GLN A 51 -14.75 2.62 5.56
N ASN A 52 -13.90 3.51 5.05
CA ASN A 52 -14.17 4.94 5.07
C ASN A 52 -15.43 5.31 4.30
N LEU A 53 -15.70 4.68 3.16
CA LEU A 53 -16.95 4.89 2.40
C LEU A 53 -18.18 4.49 3.23
N ARG A 54 -18.14 3.36 3.93
CA ARG A 54 -19.24 2.93 4.81
C ARG A 54 -19.46 3.88 5.98
N ILE A 55 -18.38 4.37 6.58
CA ILE A 55 -18.46 5.32 7.70
C ILE A 55 -19.01 6.66 7.21
N MET A 56 -18.57 7.13 6.04
CA MET A 56 -19.11 8.31 5.37
C MET A 56 -20.61 8.16 5.07
N GLU A 57 -21.04 7.05 4.47
CA GLU A 57 -22.47 6.78 4.21
C GLU A 57 -23.28 6.78 5.51
N LYS A 58 -22.75 6.20 6.59
CA LYS A 58 -23.39 6.21 7.91
C LYS A 58 -23.49 7.62 8.50
N ALA A 59 -22.46 8.45 8.34
CA ALA A 59 -22.48 9.86 8.75
C ALA A 59 -23.60 10.63 8.04
N LYS A 60 -23.77 10.38 6.73
CA LYS A 60 -24.84 11.00 5.93
C LYS A 60 -26.23 10.55 6.39
N GLN A 61 -26.44 9.24 6.57
CA GLN A 61 -27.71 8.72 7.09
C GLN A 61 -28.06 9.28 8.47
N MET A 62 -27.07 9.48 9.34
CA MET A 62 -27.29 10.10 10.64
C MET A 62 -27.71 11.57 10.52
N ARG A 63 -27.13 12.33 9.59
CA ARG A 63 -27.54 13.71 9.33
C ARG A 63 -28.95 13.80 8.74
N GLU A 64 -29.31 12.89 7.83
CA GLU A 64 -30.66 12.83 7.25
C GLU A 64 -31.72 12.39 8.28
N GLN A 65 -31.39 11.48 9.18
CA GLN A 65 -32.32 10.96 10.20
C GLN A 65 -32.46 11.88 11.41
N PHE A 66 -31.43 12.68 11.70
CA PHE A 66 -31.38 13.58 12.84
C PHE A 66 -30.96 14.98 12.39
N ASP A 67 -31.93 15.74 11.90
CA ASP A 67 -31.76 17.07 11.31
C ASP A 67 -31.06 18.07 12.27
N ASP A 68 -31.26 17.90 13.58
CA ASP A 68 -30.66 18.72 14.64
C ASP A 68 -29.31 18.21 15.17
N MET A 69 -28.80 17.07 14.68
CA MET A 69 -27.56 16.48 15.21
C MET A 69 -26.33 17.23 14.71
N SER A 70 -25.49 17.73 15.63
CA SER A 70 -24.30 18.49 15.26
C SER A 70 -23.23 17.60 14.62
N ILE A 71 -22.38 18.20 13.78
CA ILE A 71 -21.23 17.50 13.17
C ILE A 71 -20.31 16.91 14.25
N HIS A 72 -20.18 17.59 15.40
CA HIS A 72 -19.40 17.10 16.54
C HIS A 72 -20.00 15.82 17.12
N ASP A 73 -21.32 15.73 17.24
CA ASP A 73 -21.99 14.54 17.79
C ASP A 73 -21.86 13.35 16.83
N ILE A 74 -22.01 13.58 15.52
CA ILE A 74 -21.82 12.55 14.49
C ILE A 74 -20.38 12.01 14.53
N ALA A 75 -19.39 12.90 14.60
CA ALA A 75 -17.98 12.53 14.72
C ALA A 75 -17.70 11.69 15.97
N ASN A 76 -18.29 12.07 17.11
CA ASN A 76 -18.13 11.37 18.37
C ASN A 76 -18.79 9.98 18.36
N ILE A 77 -19.96 9.83 17.71
CA ILE A 77 -20.65 8.53 17.56
C ILE A 77 -19.91 7.59 16.60
N LEU A 78 -19.29 8.14 15.55
CA LEU A 78 -18.55 7.36 14.56
C LEU A 78 -17.10 7.09 14.96
N ASP A 79 -16.62 7.71 16.05
CA ASP A 79 -15.22 7.67 16.51
C ASP A 79 -14.25 8.13 15.41
N VAL A 80 -14.61 9.25 14.76
CA VAL A 80 -13.85 9.87 13.66
C VAL A 80 -13.57 11.33 14.00
N ASP A 81 -12.47 11.86 13.47
CA ASP A 81 -12.15 13.28 13.59
C ASP A 81 -13.25 14.18 12.98
N VAL A 82 -13.60 15.25 13.69
CA VAL A 82 -14.63 16.22 13.29
C VAL A 82 -14.35 16.81 11.90
N SER A 83 -13.09 17.07 11.56
CA SER A 83 -12.69 17.64 10.27
C SER A 83 -13.00 16.71 9.08
N ILE A 84 -12.90 15.40 9.29
CA ILE A 84 -13.20 14.38 8.27
C ILE A 84 -14.71 14.34 8.01
N VAL A 85 -15.51 14.35 9.08
CA VAL A 85 -16.97 14.36 8.97
C VAL A 85 -17.46 15.67 8.33
N GLN A 86 -16.87 16.80 8.72
CA GLN A 86 -17.15 18.10 8.10
C GLN A 86 -16.88 18.06 6.59
N HIS A 87 -15.71 17.58 6.17
CA HIS A 87 -15.38 17.43 4.74
C HIS A 87 -16.37 16.50 4.00
N TRP A 88 -16.87 15.44 4.63
CA TRP A 88 -17.84 14.52 4.00
C TRP A 88 -19.22 15.14 3.77
N LEU A 89 -19.63 16.05 4.66
CA LEU A 89 -20.94 16.69 4.64
C LEU A 89 -20.94 18.02 3.84
N GLU A 90 -19.84 18.77 3.82
CA GLU A 90 -19.70 20.00 3.02
C GLU A 90 -19.74 19.74 1.51
N PHE A 91 -19.33 18.55 1.06
CA PHE A 91 -19.36 18.15 -0.36
C PHE A 91 -20.79 18.05 -0.96
N GLU A 92 -21.85 18.19 -0.16
CA GLU A 92 -23.24 18.17 -0.63
C GLU A 92 -23.92 19.55 -0.71
N GLU A 93 -23.37 20.60 -0.09
CA GLU A 93 -23.96 21.96 -0.16
C GLU A 93 -23.70 22.68 -1.51
N GLU A 94 -22.89 22.10 -2.40
CA GLU A 94 -22.58 22.65 -3.75
C GLU A 94 -23.48 22.13 -4.90
N LYS A 95 -24.67 21.56 -4.60
CA LYS A 95 -25.68 21.18 -5.60
C LYS A 95 -26.98 21.97 -5.45
#